data_AF-A0A2N7VYI0-F1
#
_entry.id   AF-A0A2N7VYI0-F1
#
_cell.length_a   1.000
_cell.length_b   1.000
_cell.length_c   1.000
_cell.angle_alpha   90.00
_cell.angle_beta   90.00
_cell.angle_gamma   90.00
#
_symmetry.space_group_name_H-M   'P 1'
#
loop_
_entity.id
_entity.type
_entity.pdbx_description
1 polymer ?
#
loop_
_entity_poly.entity_id
_entity_poly.type
_entity_poly.pdbx_seq_one_letter_code
_entity_poly.pdbx_strand_id
1 'polypeptide(L)'
;MPTDSRAQGIVWQLDNATANPVGDWHLLGVRELLVQWVVVDDTAFVPNAGVHEAANLPDWARIGREPWARNVILGLAGNADEKRARENVETLVRESARIARVPLPLHVTGYYFPVEVDPTWADAPKLGALLQALPRPLWISVYDRSNVGGRSLAQWLNTWLPRDVGVFFQDGCGVYARGPEVARTYLDELTEALGRDRVRVIAEAFRPSEHGGFRAASADELRAQLAAYRGYRAYLFDGPHYVSNELTRTLAPRAAARLGAASSR
;
A
#
# COMPACT_ATOMS: atom_id res chain seq x y z
N MET A 1 -21.29 12.93 18.74
CA MET A 1 -20.26 11.92 18.44
C MET A 1 -19.58 12.23 17.12
N PRO A 2 -18.23 12.16 17.05
CA PRO A 2 -17.48 12.36 15.82
C PRO A 2 -18.00 11.47 14.67
N THR A 3 -17.82 11.91 13.43
CA THR A 3 -18.09 11.08 12.24
C THR A 3 -17.02 10.01 12.09
N ASP A 4 -17.41 8.88 11.49
CA ASP A 4 -16.48 7.81 11.14
C ASP A 4 -15.60 8.26 9.98
N SER A 5 -14.29 8.08 10.12
CA SER A 5 -13.34 8.09 9.00
C SER A 5 -13.49 6.82 8.17
N ARG A 6 -13.14 6.89 6.88
CA ARG A 6 -13.25 5.78 5.95
C ARG A 6 -11.96 5.58 5.16
N ALA A 7 -11.58 4.32 4.96
CA ALA A 7 -10.51 3.90 4.07
C ALA A 7 -10.98 2.71 3.23
N GLN A 8 -10.47 2.59 2.01
CA GLN A 8 -10.84 1.50 1.09
C GLN A 8 -10.03 0.24 1.36
N GLY A 9 -8.75 0.42 1.71
CA GLY A 9 -7.84 -0.68 1.94
C GLY A 9 -6.86 -0.43 3.09
N ILE A 10 -6.12 -1.48 3.42
CA ILE A 10 -5.00 -1.47 4.36
C ILE A 10 -3.77 -2.00 3.61
N VAL A 11 -2.62 -1.37 3.80
CA VAL A 11 -1.35 -1.92 3.33
C VAL A 11 -0.72 -2.72 4.45
N TRP A 12 -0.08 -3.82 4.09
CA TRP A 12 0.72 -4.62 4.99
C TRP A 12 2.15 -4.73 4.46
N GLN A 13 3.08 -4.09 5.17
CA GLN A 13 4.51 -4.29 4.97
C GLN A 13 4.91 -5.58 5.67
N LEU A 14 5.12 -6.63 4.89
CA LEU A 14 5.19 -7.98 5.41
C LEU A 14 6.58 -8.27 6.01
N ASP A 15 6.61 -8.68 7.27
CA ASP A 15 7.82 -9.07 8.00
C ASP A 15 7.57 -10.23 8.98
N ASN A 16 8.62 -10.70 9.65
CA ASN A 16 8.49 -11.81 10.61
C ASN A 16 7.72 -11.43 11.89
N ALA A 17 7.73 -10.15 12.30
CA ALA A 17 7.10 -9.70 13.54
C ALA A 17 5.57 -9.63 13.40
N THR A 18 5.10 -9.30 12.20
CA THR A 18 3.69 -9.11 11.86
C THR A 18 3.17 -10.13 10.86
N ALA A 19 3.85 -11.27 10.68
CA ALA A 19 3.53 -12.35 9.74
C ALA A 19 2.07 -12.85 9.85
N ASN A 20 1.42 -12.70 11.01
CA ASN A 20 0.02 -13.06 11.24
C ASN A 20 -0.81 -11.85 11.69
N PRO A 21 -1.15 -10.93 10.77
CA PRO A 21 -1.83 -9.69 11.13
C PRO A 21 -3.27 -9.95 11.57
N VAL A 22 -3.72 -9.19 12.57
CA VAL A 22 -5.09 -9.16 13.08
C VAL A 22 -5.47 -7.69 13.30
N GLY A 23 -6.65 -7.28 12.84
CA GLY A 23 -7.10 -5.90 13.00
C GLY A 23 -8.59 -5.71 12.74
N ASP A 24 -9.19 -4.74 13.45
CA ASP A 24 -10.59 -4.34 13.28
C ASP A 24 -10.80 -3.38 12.11
N TRP A 25 -9.88 -3.32 11.14
CA TRP A 25 -9.86 -2.29 10.08
C TRP A 25 -11.13 -2.21 9.24
N HIS A 26 -11.88 -3.31 9.17
CA HIS A 26 -13.21 -3.35 8.54
C HIS A 26 -14.20 -2.33 9.14
N LEU A 27 -14.02 -1.88 10.38
CA LEU A 27 -14.80 -0.79 10.98
C LEU A 27 -14.64 0.54 10.20
N LEU A 28 -13.46 0.77 9.60
CA LEU A 28 -13.19 1.91 8.71
C LEU A 28 -13.79 1.71 7.31
N GLY A 29 -14.44 0.57 7.04
CA GLY A 29 -14.91 0.19 5.71
C GLY A 29 -13.83 -0.47 4.83
N VAL A 30 -12.65 -0.77 5.40
CA VAL A 30 -11.59 -1.51 4.71
C VAL A 30 -12.11 -2.88 4.31
N ARG A 31 -11.88 -3.24 3.04
CA ARG A 31 -12.21 -4.55 2.46
C ARG A 31 -11.14 -5.06 1.48
N GLU A 32 -10.09 -4.26 1.27
CA GLU A 32 -8.99 -4.59 0.38
C GLU A 32 -7.68 -4.62 1.16
N LEU A 33 -6.91 -5.68 0.98
CA LEU A 33 -5.56 -5.79 1.49
C LEU A 33 -4.58 -5.57 0.33
N LEU A 34 -3.68 -4.60 0.48
CA LEU A 34 -2.48 -4.51 -0.34
C LEU A 34 -1.33 -5.14 0.46
N VAL A 35 -0.82 -6.28 0.01
CA VAL A 35 0.43 -6.82 0.54
C VAL A 35 1.57 -6.09 -0.17
N GLN A 36 2.52 -5.48 0.54
CA GLN A 36 3.60 -4.74 -0.12
C GLN A 36 4.51 -5.69 -0.91
N TRP A 37 4.86 -6.82 -0.33
CA TRP A 37 5.66 -7.87 -0.96
C TRP A 37 5.36 -9.22 -0.32
N VAL A 38 5.56 -10.30 -1.08
CA VAL A 38 5.60 -11.67 -0.54
C VAL A 38 6.98 -12.29 -0.61
N VAL A 39 7.91 -11.66 -1.33
CA VAL A 39 9.33 -11.97 -1.31
C VAL A 39 10.10 -10.66 -1.15
N VAL A 40 10.94 -10.57 -0.12
CA VAL A 40 11.77 -9.39 0.15
C VAL A 40 13.14 -9.84 0.61
N ASP A 41 14.19 -9.23 0.06
CA ASP A 41 15.59 -9.52 0.42
C ASP A 41 15.88 -11.03 0.47
N ASP A 42 15.53 -11.72 -0.61
CA ASP A 42 15.74 -13.17 -0.82
C ASP A 42 14.98 -14.08 0.15
N THR A 43 14.04 -13.51 0.94
CA THR A 43 13.19 -14.21 1.89
C THR A 43 11.73 -14.26 1.41
N ALA A 44 11.15 -15.45 1.32
CA ALA A 44 9.77 -15.68 0.89
C ALA A 44 8.83 -15.91 2.05
N PHE A 45 7.72 -15.17 2.07
CA PHE A 45 6.60 -15.37 2.99
C PHE A 45 5.44 -16.13 2.35
N VAL A 46 5.74 -16.83 1.26
CA VAL A 46 4.84 -17.77 0.59
C VAL A 46 5.60 -19.06 0.35
N PRO A 47 4.93 -20.21 0.47
CA PRO A 47 5.59 -21.49 0.29
C PRO A 47 6.00 -21.70 -1.17
N ASN A 48 7.05 -22.49 -1.40
CA ASN A 48 7.49 -22.92 -2.74
C ASN A 48 7.85 -21.77 -3.72
N ALA A 49 8.31 -20.62 -3.22
CA ALA A 49 8.75 -19.50 -4.06
C ALA A 49 10.08 -19.76 -4.80
N GLY A 50 10.80 -20.82 -4.43
CA GLY A 50 12.12 -21.14 -4.98
C GLY A 50 13.25 -20.27 -4.41
N VAL A 51 13.02 -19.63 -3.26
CA VAL A 51 14.01 -18.92 -2.43
C VAL A 51 13.80 -19.32 -0.96
N HIS A 52 14.62 -18.81 -0.05
CA HIS A 52 14.55 -19.17 1.37
C HIS A 52 13.22 -18.74 1.99
N GLU A 53 12.48 -19.64 2.63
CA GLU A 53 11.21 -19.31 3.29
C GLU A 53 11.44 -18.59 4.62
N ALA A 54 10.59 -17.62 4.95
CA ALA A 54 10.64 -16.91 6.22
C ALA A 54 10.45 -17.87 7.40
N ALA A 55 11.01 -17.52 8.56
CA ALA A 55 10.84 -18.29 9.78
C ALA A 55 9.36 -18.44 10.16
N ASN A 56 8.56 -17.39 9.92
CA ASN A 56 7.13 -17.38 10.14
C ASN A 56 6.40 -17.14 8.81
N LEU A 57 5.75 -18.18 8.28
CA LEU A 57 4.83 -18.01 7.16
C LEU A 57 3.47 -17.50 7.67
N PRO A 58 2.87 -16.52 6.98
CA PRO A 58 1.49 -16.13 7.25
C PRO A 58 0.50 -17.29 7.11
N ASP A 59 -0.50 -17.33 7.98
CA ASP A 59 -1.70 -18.12 7.75
C ASP A 59 -2.57 -17.44 6.69
N TRP A 60 -2.18 -17.61 5.42
CA TRP A 60 -2.88 -17.04 4.27
C TRP A 60 -4.34 -17.47 4.19
N ALA A 61 -4.67 -18.69 4.65
CA ALA A 61 -6.04 -19.19 4.61
C ALA A 61 -6.94 -18.45 5.62
N ARG A 62 -6.44 -18.18 6.83
CA ARG A 62 -7.13 -17.32 7.80
C ARG A 62 -7.23 -15.89 7.28
N ILE A 63 -6.12 -15.31 6.80
CA ILE A 63 -6.09 -13.93 6.30
C ILE A 63 -7.12 -13.75 5.17
N GLY A 64 -7.22 -14.69 4.23
CA GLY A 64 -8.21 -14.65 3.15
C GLY A 64 -9.68 -14.68 3.60
N ARG A 65 -9.96 -15.05 4.85
CA ARG A 65 -11.31 -15.02 5.46
C ARG A 65 -11.60 -13.75 6.25
N GLU A 66 -10.60 -12.91 6.47
CA GLU A 66 -10.77 -11.67 7.23
C GLU A 66 -11.64 -10.65 6.47
N PRO A 67 -12.53 -9.92 7.16
CA PRO A 67 -13.43 -8.98 6.50
C PRO A 67 -12.70 -7.81 5.83
N TRP A 68 -11.49 -7.49 6.29
CA TRP A 68 -10.63 -6.44 5.74
C TRP A 68 -9.76 -6.91 4.55
N ALA A 69 -9.72 -8.22 4.25
CA ALA A 69 -8.90 -8.82 3.18
C ALA A 69 -9.73 -9.54 2.09
N ARG A 70 -11.00 -9.14 1.89
CA ARG A 70 -11.90 -9.77 0.91
C ARG A 70 -11.37 -9.76 -0.53
N ASN A 71 -10.61 -8.73 -0.87
CA ASN A 71 -9.89 -8.64 -2.13
C ASN A 71 -8.43 -8.33 -1.81
N VAL A 72 -7.51 -9.07 -2.43
CA VAL A 72 -6.08 -8.90 -2.21
C VAL A 72 -5.42 -8.34 -3.46
N ILE A 73 -4.59 -7.31 -3.29
CA ILE A 73 -3.58 -6.89 -4.25
C ILE A 73 -2.27 -7.48 -3.74
N LEU A 74 -1.74 -8.45 -4.48
CA LEU A 74 -0.59 -9.24 -4.03
C LEU A 74 0.72 -8.55 -4.43
N GLY A 75 1.48 -8.11 -3.44
CA GLY A 75 2.85 -7.63 -3.62
C GLY A 75 3.76 -8.74 -4.11
N LEU A 76 4.62 -8.42 -5.06
CA LEU A 76 5.55 -9.36 -5.69
C LEU A 76 6.94 -9.32 -5.02
N ALA A 77 8.02 -9.60 -5.76
CA ALA A 77 9.38 -9.52 -5.23
C ALA A 77 9.86 -8.07 -5.09
N GLY A 78 10.57 -7.78 -4.01
CA GLY A 78 11.23 -6.50 -3.78
C GLY A 78 12.48 -6.60 -2.93
N ASN A 79 13.05 -5.44 -2.63
CA ASN A 79 14.10 -5.26 -1.64
C ASN A 79 13.68 -4.12 -0.71
N ALA A 80 13.98 -4.23 0.59
CA ALA A 80 13.68 -3.15 1.52
C ALA A 80 14.59 -1.93 1.29
N ASP A 81 15.82 -2.15 0.83
CA ASP A 81 16.72 -1.08 0.40
C ASP A 81 16.36 -0.62 -1.02
N GLU A 82 15.90 0.63 -1.13
CA GLU A 82 15.44 1.21 -2.39
C GLU A 82 16.54 1.24 -3.46
N LYS A 83 17.78 1.52 -3.08
CA LYS A 83 18.90 1.57 -4.02
C LYS A 83 19.14 0.18 -4.62
N ARG A 84 19.22 -0.85 -3.78
CA ARG A 84 19.34 -2.26 -4.20
C ARG A 84 18.15 -2.67 -5.08
N ALA A 85 16.93 -2.24 -4.74
CA ALA A 85 15.73 -2.53 -5.53
C ALA A 85 15.84 -1.97 -6.95
N ARG A 86 16.28 -0.71 -7.08
CA ARG A 86 16.46 -0.02 -8.36
C ARG A 86 17.58 -0.64 -9.20
N GLU A 87 18.72 -0.96 -8.57
CA GLU A 87 19.86 -1.60 -9.23
C GLU A 87 19.53 -3.03 -9.73
N ASN A 88 18.61 -3.74 -9.08
CA ASN A 88 18.26 -5.12 -9.39
C ASN A 88 16.88 -5.29 -10.05
N VAL A 89 16.30 -4.21 -10.59
CA VAL A 89 14.89 -4.19 -11.04
C VAL A 89 14.56 -5.29 -12.08
N GLU A 90 15.48 -5.60 -13.00
CA GLU A 90 15.27 -6.66 -13.99
C GLU A 90 15.16 -8.06 -13.35
N THR A 91 15.99 -8.33 -12.33
CA THR A 91 15.94 -9.57 -11.56
C THR A 91 14.64 -9.66 -10.80
N LEU A 92 14.26 -8.59 -10.10
CA LEU A 92 13.00 -8.52 -9.35
C LEU A 92 11.77 -8.73 -10.25
N VAL A 93 11.77 -8.23 -11.48
CA VAL A 93 10.68 -8.48 -12.44
C VAL A 93 10.61 -9.97 -12.83
N ARG A 94 11.74 -10.62 -13.11
CA ARG A 94 11.76 -12.06 -13.43
C ARG A 94 11.29 -12.90 -12.25
N GLU A 95 11.70 -12.56 -11.03
CA GLU A 95 11.25 -13.23 -9.81
C GLU A 95 9.77 -13.02 -9.57
N SER A 96 9.31 -11.78 -9.69
CA SER A 96 7.90 -11.39 -9.57
C SER A 96 7.00 -12.17 -10.54
N ALA A 97 7.44 -12.38 -11.78
CA ALA A 97 6.70 -13.18 -12.76
C ALA A 97 6.57 -14.67 -12.37
N ARG A 98 7.55 -15.23 -11.64
CA ARG A 98 7.48 -16.58 -11.08
C ARG A 98 6.58 -16.63 -9.85
N ILE A 99 6.77 -15.70 -8.92
CA ILE A 99 6.02 -15.60 -7.65
C ILE A 99 4.53 -15.41 -7.90
N ALA A 100 4.14 -14.63 -8.91
CA ALA A 100 2.75 -14.44 -9.31
C ALA A 100 2.00 -15.74 -9.64
N ARG A 101 2.72 -16.85 -9.89
CA ARG A 101 2.14 -18.16 -10.21
C ARG A 101 2.01 -19.07 -8.98
N VAL A 102 2.55 -18.67 -7.83
CA VAL A 102 2.44 -19.43 -6.59
C VAL A 102 0.98 -19.41 -6.12
N PRO A 103 0.32 -20.57 -5.98
CA PRO A 103 -1.06 -20.62 -5.54
C PRO A 103 -1.18 -20.22 -4.08
N LEU A 104 -2.08 -19.27 -3.78
CA LEU A 104 -2.40 -18.84 -2.43
C LEU A 104 -3.91 -18.95 -2.19
N PRO A 105 -4.35 -19.26 -0.95
CA PRO A 105 -5.76 -19.31 -0.58
C PRO A 105 -6.35 -17.90 -0.40
N LEU A 106 -6.14 -17.03 -1.38
CA LEU A 106 -6.54 -15.62 -1.37
C LEU A 106 -7.36 -15.32 -2.63
N HIS A 107 -8.32 -14.41 -2.50
CA HIS A 107 -8.99 -13.81 -3.65
C HIS A 107 -8.11 -12.67 -4.20
N VAL A 108 -7.13 -13.03 -5.03
CA VAL A 108 -6.22 -12.07 -5.68
C VAL A 108 -6.96 -11.34 -6.80
N THR A 109 -7.03 -10.02 -6.69
CA THR A 109 -7.74 -9.12 -7.62
C THR A 109 -6.80 -8.19 -8.38
N GLY A 110 -5.50 -8.22 -8.05
CA GLY A 110 -4.45 -7.51 -8.74
C GLY A 110 -3.09 -7.80 -8.12
N TYR A 111 -2.06 -7.23 -8.72
CA TYR A 111 -0.68 -7.40 -8.30
C TYR A 111 -0.02 -6.05 -8.09
N TYR A 112 0.98 -6.02 -7.22
CA TYR A 112 1.74 -4.83 -6.90
C TYR A 112 3.23 -5.11 -7.05
N PHE A 113 3.92 -4.32 -7.87
CA PHE A 113 5.36 -4.39 -8.00
C PHE A 113 5.99 -3.34 -7.06
N PRO A 114 6.71 -3.76 -6.00
CA PRO A 114 7.02 -2.89 -4.87
C PRO A 114 8.18 -1.93 -5.06
N VAL A 115 8.92 -2.02 -6.16
CA VAL A 115 10.04 -1.10 -6.42
C VAL A 115 9.50 0.32 -6.55
N GLU A 116 9.87 1.18 -5.60
CA GLU A 116 9.35 2.53 -5.52
C GLU A 116 9.99 3.46 -6.56
N VAL A 117 9.15 4.25 -7.21
CA VAL A 117 9.55 5.08 -8.34
C VAL A 117 9.31 6.55 -8.03
N ASP A 118 10.32 7.38 -8.25
CA ASP A 118 10.22 8.83 -8.16
C ASP A 118 11.00 9.50 -9.32
N PRO A 119 10.72 10.77 -9.65
CA PRO A 119 11.34 11.46 -10.79
C PRO A 119 12.87 11.55 -10.77
N THR A 120 13.53 11.33 -9.63
CA THR A 120 15.00 11.31 -9.55
C THR A 120 15.62 10.04 -10.11
N TRP A 121 14.83 8.97 -10.31
CA TRP A 121 15.32 7.73 -10.89
C TRP A 121 15.43 7.84 -12.41
N ALA A 122 16.61 8.22 -12.89
CA ALA A 122 16.89 8.41 -14.33
C ALA A 122 16.57 7.17 -15.19
N ASP A 123 16.72 5.97 -14.62
CA ASP A 123 16.48 4.70 -15.29
C ASP A 123 15.05 4.18 -15.19
N ALA A 124 14.14 4.90 -14.51
CA ALA A 124 12.73 4.52 -14.39
C ALA A 124 12.05 4.20 -15.74
N PRO A 125 12.34 4.91 -16.86
CA PRO A 125 11.73 4.57 -18.15
C PRO A 125 11.98 3.13 -18.63
N LYS A 126 13.07 2.49 -18.21
CA LYS A 126 13.36 1.08 -18.53
C LYS A 126 12.29 0.13 -17.96
N LEU A 127 11.63 0.51 -16.86
CA LEU A 127 10.56 -0.31 -16.25
C LEU A 127 9.38 -0.48 -17.19
N GLY A 128 9.10 0.48 -18.08
CA GLY A 128 7.93 0.43 -18.95
C GLY A 128 7.82 -0.89 -19.73
N ALA A 129 8.93 -1.34 -20.31
CA ALA A 129 9.00 -2.62 -21.02
C ALA A 129 8.98 -3.81 -20.05
N LEU A 130 9.72 -3.73 -18.94
CA LEU A 130 9.83 -4.82 -17.96
C LEU A 130 8.48 -5.15 -17.31
N LEU A 131 7.65 -4.15 -17.00
CA LEU A 131 6.34 -4.31 -16.38
C LEU A 131 5.34 -5.08 -17.27
N GLN A 132 5.62 -5.25 -18.57
CA GLN A 132 4.78 -6.08 -19.46
C GLN A 132 4.89 -7.57 -19.16
N ALA A 133 5.98 -8.01 -18.51
CA ALA A 133 6.18 -9.40 -18.12
C ALA A 133 5.36 -9.81 -16.88
N LEU A 134 4.75 -8.84 -16.19
CA LEU A 134 4.02 -9.03 -14.94
C LEU A 134 2.50 -9.16 -15.17
N PRO A 135 1.80 -9.94 -14.33
CA PRO A 135 0.36 -10.17 -14.47
C PRO A 135 -0.47 -8.89 -14.28
N ARG A 136 -1.71 -8.91 -14.77
CA ARG A 136 -2.69 -7.81 -14.66
C ARG A 136 -3.88 -8.18 -13.77
N PRO A 137 -4.58 -7.20 -13.18
CA PRO A 137 -4.23 -5.77 -13.08
C PRO A 137 -2.95 -5.54 -12.28
N LEU A 138 -2.11 -4.59 -12.71
CA LEU A 138 -0.82 -4.30 -12.07
C LEU A 138 -0.78 -2.88 -11.50
N TRP A 139 -0.15 -2.74 -10.35
CA TRP A 139 0.08 -1.48 -9.67
C TRP A 139 1.56 -1.29 -9.32
N ILE A 140 2.02 -0.04 -9.27
CA ILE A 140 3.35 0.35 -8.76
C ILE A 140 3.22 1.41 -7.67
N SER A 141 4.25 1.57 -6.84
CA SER A 141 4.38 2.72 -5.94
C SER A 141 5.00 3.91 -6.66
N VAL A 142 4.44 5.09 -6.45
CA VAL A 142 5.04 6.34 -6.90
C VAL A 142 5.03 7.36 -5.77
N TYR A 143 6.14 8.05 -5.60
CA TYR A 143 6.23 9.21 -4.72
C TYR A 143 7.01 10.33 -5.41
N ASP A 144 7.01 11.52 -4.79
CA ASP A 144 7.76 12.66 -5.29
C ASP A 144 8.62 13.22 -4.16
N ARG A 145 9.89 12.85 -4.17
CA ARG A 145 10.90 13.34 -3.22
C ARG A 145 11.33 14.77 -3.52
N SER A 146 11.32 15.14 -4.80
CA SER A 146 11.85 16.41 -5.30
C SER A 146 10.80 17.52 -5.30
N ASN A 147 9.55 17.19 -4.99
CA ASN A 147 8.40 18.11 -4.98
C ASN A 147 8.24 18.84 -6.33
N VAL A 148 8.36 18.09 -7.43
CA VAL A 148 8.16 18.61 -8.79
C VAL A 148 6.71 19.00 -9.08
N GLY A 149 5.75 18.54 -8.27
CA GLY A 149 4.33 18.82 -8.42
C GLY A 149 3.58 17.68 -9.11
N GLY A 150 2.28 17.53 -8.81
CA GLY A 150 1.46 16.42 -9.33
C GLY A 150 1.37 16.41 -10.85
N ARG A 151 1.23 17.59 -11.47
CA ARG A 151 1.24 17.73 -12.94
C ARG A 151 2.55 17.27 -13.56
N SER A 152 3.69 17.71 -13.04
CA SER A 152 5.02 17.33 -13.54
C SER A 152 5.27 15.84 -13.34
N LEU A 153 4.88 15.31 -12.17
CA LEU A 153 4.94 13.88 -11.86
C LEU A 153 4.10 13.06 -12.86
N ALA A 154 2.86 13.48 -13.13
CA ALA A 154 1.98 12.82 -14.07
C ALA A 154 2.52 12.87 -15.52
N GLN A 155 3.06 14.00 -15.95
CA GLN A 155 3.71 14.14 -17.24
C GLN A 155 4.88 13.18 -17.39
N TRP A 156 5.75 13.11 -16.37
CA TRP A 156 6.87 12.18 -16.35
C TRP A 156 6.41 10.72 -16.41
N LEU A 157 5.43 10.31 -15.61
CA LEU A 157 4.85 8.96 -15.68
C LEU A 157 4.30 8.63 -17.08
N ASN A 158 3.62 9.59 -17.72
CA ASN A 158 3.06 9.40 -19.06
C ASN A 158 4.11 9.19 -20.16
N THR A 159 5.38 9.51 -19.91
CA THR A 159 6.45 9.27 -20.90
C THR A 159 6.85 7.79 -21.01
N TRP A 160 6.58 6.96 -19.99
CA TRP A 160 7.10 5.59 -19.94
C TRP A 160 6.17 4.55 -19.29
N LEU A 161 5.26 4.93 -18.39
CA LEU A 161 4.40 3.98 -17.67
C LEU A 161 3.34 3.39 -18.62
N PRO A 162 3.19 2.05 -18.72
CA PRO A 162 2.16 1.46 -19.55
C PRO A 162 0.75 1.92 -19.13
N ARG A 163 -0.11 2.18 -20.11
CA ARG A 163 -1.46 2.75 -19.91
C ARG A 163 -2.41 1.87 -19.10
N ASP A 164 -2.10 0.59 -18.96
CA ASP A 164 -2.87 -0.40 -18.21
C ASP A 164 -2.31 -0.67 -16.79
N VAL A 165 -1.22 -0.01 -16.42
CA VAL A 165 -0.63 -0.08 -15.07
C VAL A 165 -1.17 1.07 -14.22
N GLY A 166 -1.63 0.76 -13.01
CA GLY A 166 -2.10 1.72 -12.02
C GLY A 166 -0.97 2.20 -11.10
N VAL A 167 -1.23 3.31 -10.42
CA VAL A 167 -0.31 3.97 -9.49
C VAL A 167 -0.94 4.06 -8.11
N PHE A 168 -0.19 3.59 -7.12
CA PHE A 168 -0.36 3.95 -5.73
C PHE A 168 0.55 5.14 -5.42
N PHE A 169 -0.03 6.32 -5.26
CA PHE A 169 0.70 7.51 -4.87
C PHE A 169 0.91 7.55 -3.36
N GLN A 170 2.16 7.67 -2.91
CA GLN A 170 2.50 7.91 -1.50
C GLN A 170 2.35 9.39 -1.16
N ASP A 171 1.54 9.67 -0.14
CA ASP A 171 1.16 11.03 0.21
C ASP A 171 2.25 11.84 0.92
N GLY A 172 3.34 11.21 1.35
CA GLY A 172 4.47 11.83 2.03
C GLY A 172 4.12 12.49 3.38
N CYS A 173 2.92 12.24 3.91
CA CYS A 173 2.48 12.79 5.19
C CYS A 173 3.24 12.15 6.37
N GLY A 174 3.65 10.89 6.22
CA GLY A 174 4.34 10.11 7.24
C GLY A 174 5.79 10.47 7.46
N VAL A 175 6.41 11.20 6.53
CA VAL A 175 7.75 11.78 6.67
C VAL A 175 7.74 13.30 6.68
N TYR A 176 6.56 13.92 6.81
CA TYR A 176 6.36 15.37 6.74
C TYR A 176 6.90 16.01 5.45
N ALA A 177 6.99 15.25 4.34
CA ALA A 177 7.35 15.82 3.05
C ALA A 177 6.23 16.75 2.55
N ARG A 178 4.96 16.39 2.84
CA ARG A 178 3.77 17.14 2.44
C ARG A 178 2.68 17.06 3.52
N GLY A 179 1.80 18.07 3.53
CA GLY A 179 0.54 18.02 4.28
C GLY A 179 -0.60 17.40 3.45
N PRO A 180 -1.72 16.98 4.10
CA PRO A 180 -2.83 16.34 3.42
C PRO A 180 -3.40 17.09 2.21
N GLU A 181 -3.60 18.40 2.33
CA GLU A 181 -4.17 19.22 1.24
C GLU A 181 -3.22 19.33 0.04
N VAL A 182 -1.91 19.35 0.27
CA VAL A 182 -0.93 19.33 -0.82
C VAL A 182 -0.95 17.98 -1.52
N ALA A 183 -0.95 16.89 -0.76
CA ALA A 183 -1.09 15.54 -1.33
C ALA A 183 -2.41 15.37 -2.10
N ARG A 184 -3.50 16.02 -1.65
CA ARG A 184 -4.77 16.05 -2.37
C ARG A 184 -4.63 16.70 -3.74
N THR A 185 -3.95 17.83 -3.86
CA THR A 185 -3.67 18.46 -5.16
C THR A 185 -2.92 17.51 -6.10
N TYR A 186 -1.92 16.77 -5.59
CA TYR A 186 -1.22 15.75 -6.39
C TYR A 186 -2.19 14.66 -6.90
N LEU A 187 -3.08 14.18 -6.04
CA LEU A 187 -4.06 13.16 -6.42
C LEU A 187 -5.03 13.65 -7.49
N ASP A 188 -5.49 14.90 -7.38
CA ASP A 188 -6.37 15.51 -8.38
C ASP A 188 -5.66 15.61 -9.74
N GLU A 189 -4.41 16.09 -9.78
CA GLU A 189 -3.62 16.22 -11.01
C GLU A 189 -3.21 14.87 -11.62
N LEU A 190 -2.79 13.91 -10.81
CA LEU A 190 -2.50 12.54 -11.26
C LEU A 190 -3.76 11.88 -11.83
N THR A 191 -4.91 12.07 -11.18
CA THR A 191 -6.19 11.51 -11.62
C THR A 191 -6.67 12.12 -12.93
N GLU A 192 -6.53 13.44 -13.08
CA GLU A 192 -6.85 14.15 -14.32
C GLU A 192 -6.03 13.62 -15.49
N ALA A 193 -4.72 13.40 -15.28
CA ALA A 193 -3.81 12.99 -16.33
C ALA A 193 -3.81 11.48 -16.64
N LEU A 194 -3.95 10.62 -15.62
CA LEU A 194 -3.82 9.16 -15.76
C LEU A 194 -5.16 8.44 -15.80
N GLY A 195 -6.22 9.06 -15.29
CA GLY A 195 -7.55 8.50 -15.14
C GLY A 195 -7.84 7.98 -13.72
N ARG A 196 -9.07 8.18 -13.27
CA ARG A 196 -9.53 7.87 -11.89
C ARG A 196 -9.33 6.42 -11.46
N ASP A 197 -9.51 5.47 -12.38
CA ASP A 197 -9.37 4.06 -12.05
C ASP A 197 -7.91 3.60 -11.96
N ARG A 198 -6.95 4.46 -12.35
CA ARG A 198 -5.52 4.17 -12.32
C ARG A 198 -4.79 4.84 -11.17
N VAL A 199 -5.46 5.63 -10.34
CA VAL A 199 -4.82 6.35 -9.24
C VAL A 199 -5.47 5.97 -7.91
N ARG A 200 -4.64 5.54 -6.97
CA ARG A 200 -4.99 5.26 -5.57
C ARG A 200 -3.98 5.97 -4.67
N VAL A 201 -4.34 6.23 -3.42
CA VAL A 201 -3.44 6.89 -2.46
C VAL A 201 -3.05 5.91 -1.36
N ILE A 202 -1.74 5.85 -1.10
CA ILE A 202 -1.16 5.32 0.13
C ILE A 202 -1.15 6.46 1.14
N ALA A 203 -2.04 6.35 2.12
CA ALA A 203 -2.15 7.25 3.24
C ALA A 203 -1.22 6.77 4.36
N GLU A 204 -0.04 7.38 4.48
CA GLU A 204 0.95 6.99 5.48
C GLU A 204 0.41 7.26 6.90
N ALA A 205 0.29 6.20 7.69
CA ALA A 205 -0.28 6.14 9.03
C ALA A 205 0.78 6.16 10.13
N PHE A 206 2.03 6.47 9.79
CA PHE A 206 3.14 6.65 10.71
C PHE A 206 3.62 8.09 10.70
N ARG A 207 4.43 8.50 11.68
CA ARG A 207 5.11 9.80 11.74
C ARG A 207 6.50 9.62 12.36
N PRO A 208 7.49 10.49 12.07
CA PRO A 208 8.77 10.44 12.76
C PRO A 208 8.57 10.56 14.27
N SER A 209 9.31 9.75 15.03
CA SER A 209 9.33 9.80 16.50
C SER A 209 10.47 10.70 16.98
N GLU A 210 10.29 11.35 18.14
CA GLU A 210 11.31 12.21 18.76
C GLU A 210 12.61 11.47 19.08
N HIS A 211 12.54 10.15 19.33
CA HIS A 211 13.68 9.31 19.66
C HIS A 211 14.23 8.52 18.46
N GLY A 212 13.87 8.92 17.24
CA GLY A 212 14.22 8.20 16.01
C GLY A 212 13.21 7.09 15.66
N GLY A 213 13.26 6.63 14.42
CA GLY A 213 12.25 5.72 13.87
C GLY A 213 10.89 6.40 13.71
N PHE A 214 9.83 5.60 13.79
CA PHE A 214 8.46 6.04 13.52
C PHE A 214 7.49 5.66 14.65
N ARG A 215 6.54 6.54 14.92
CA ARG A 215 5.34 6.30 15.75
C ARG A 215 4.11 6.16 14.85
N ALA A 216 3.02 5.61 15.38
CA ALA A 216 1.72 5.73 14.74
C ALA A 216 1.29 7.20 14.64
N ALA A 217 0.60 7.56 13.55
CA ALA A 217 -0.12 8.81 13.42
C ALA A 217 -1.27 8.85 14.43
N SER A 218 -1.54 10.04 14.98
CA SER A 218 -2.66 10.24 15.89
C SER A 218 -4.00 10.14 15.14
N ALA A 219 -5.09 9.98 15.88
CA ALA A 219 -6.43 9.97 15.29
C ALA A 219 -6.75 11.29 14.57
N ASP A 220 -6.28 12.43 15.07
CA ASP A 220 -6.52 13.73 14.45
C ASP A 220 -5.70 13.91 13.17
N GLU A 221 -4.43 13.49 13.18
CA GLU A 221 -3.57 13.47 11.98
C GLU A 221 -4.23 12.64 10.87
N LEU A 222 -4.68 11.43 11.17
CA LEU A 222 -5.34 10.56 10.20
C LEU A 222 -6.75 11.03 9.80
N ARG A 223 -7.51 11.65 10.71
CA ARG A 223 -8.82 12.25 10.37
C ARG A 223 -8.68 13.35 9.34
N ALA A 224 -7.71 14.26 9.53
CA ALA A 224 -7.44 15.32 8.57
C ALA A 224 -7.02 14.75 7.21
N GLN A 225 -6.11 13.77 7.22
CA GLN A 225 -5.62 13.08 6.02
C GLN A 225 -6.73 12.37 5.24
N LEU A 226 -7.52 11.53 5.90
CA LEU A 226 -8.64 10.81 5.27
C LEU A 226 -9.78 11.74 4.85
N ALA A 227 -9.97 12.87 5.53
CA ALA A 227 -10.94 13.88 5.11
C ALA A 227 -10.53 14.54 3.79
N ALA A 228 -9.26 14.91 3.64
CA ALA A 228 -8.70 15.48 2.42
C ALA A 228 -8.84 14.51 1.22
N TYR A 229 -8.66 13.21 1.44
CA TYR A 229 -8.72 12.20 0.37
C TYR A 229 -10.13 11.68 0.06
N ARG A 230 -11.19 12.32 0.59
CA ARG A 230 -12.57 11.93 0.29
C ARG A 230 -12.83 11.90 -1.22
N GLY A 231 -13.39 10.79 -1.70
CA GLY A 231 -13.67 10.55 -3.12
C GLY A 231 -12.59 9.73 -3.84
N TYR A 232 -11.42 9.55 -3.22
CA TYR A 232 -10.35 8.66 -3.66
C TYR A 232 -10.35 7.32 -2.91
N ARG A 233 -9.70 6.32 -3.52
CA ARG A 233 -9.46 5.04 -2.86
C ARG A 233 -8.18 5.16 -2.04
N ALA A 234 -8.34 5.36 -0.73
CA ALA A 234 -7.23 5.49 0.23
C ALA A 234 -6.90 4.17 0.93
N TYR A 235 -5.60 3.90 1.07
CA TYR A 235 -5.03 2.70 1.68
C TYR A 235 -4.10 3.13 2.81
N LEU A 236 -4.41 2.73 4.04
CA LEU A 236 -3.59 3.12 5.18
C LEU A 236 -2.28 2.31 5.21
N PHE A 237 -1.13 2.98 5.28
CA PHE A 237 0.18 2.35 5.36
C PHE A 237 0.84 2.56 6.73
N ASP A 238 1.08 1.53 7.53
CA ASP A 238 0.68 0.14 7.32
C ASP A 238 -0.08 -0.38 8.54
N GLY A 239 -0.94 -1.36 8.29
CA GLY A 239 -1.95 -1.79 9.24
C GLY A 239 -1.36 -2.34 10.53
N PRO A 240 -0.57 -3.43 10.47
CA PRO A 240 -0.09 -4.11 11.65
C PRO A 240 0.80 -3.27 12.56
N HIS A 241 1.61 -2.36 12.01
CA HIS A 241 2.55 -1.59 12.82
C HIS A 241 1.94 -0.30 13.35
N TYR A 242 1.06 0.35 12.58
CA TYR A 242 0.64 1.73 12.89
C TYR A 242 -0.86 1.93 13.05
N VAL A 243 -1.70 0.97 12.66
CA VAL A 243 -3.16 1.09 12.74
C VAL A 243 -3.73 0.09 13.75
N SER A 244 -3.57 0.37 15.04
CA SER A 244 -4.08 -0.50 16.10
C SER A 244 -5.62 -0.57 16.13
N ASN A 245 -6.17 -1.56 16.84
CA ASN A 245 -7.62 -1.67 17.07
C ASN A 245 -8.17 -0.44 17.83
N GLU A 246 -7.40 0.10 18.77
CA GLU A 246 -7.78 1.32 19.50
C GLU A 246 -7.87 2.53 18.56
N LEU A 247 -6.86 2.73 17.72
CA LEU A 247 -6.86 3.81 16.73
C LEU A 247 -8.01 3.64 15.74
N THR A 248 -8.23 2.41 15.27
CA THR A 248 -9.35 2.05 14.39
C THR A 248 -10.71 2.42 14.98
N ARG A 249 -10.97 2.06 16.24
CA ARG A 249 -12.22 2.40 16.93
C ARG A 249 -12.34 3.89 17.19
N THR A 250 -11.24 4.57 17.48
CA THR A 250 -11.18 6.02 17.64
C THR A 250 -11.52 6.75 16.34
N LEU A 251 -11.09 6.21 15.19
CA LEU A 251 -11.38 6.74 13.87
C LEU A 251 -12.82 6.40 13.41
N ALA A 252 -13.41 5.29 13.85
CA ALA A 252 -14.77 4.87 13.50
C ALA A 252 -15.67 4.60 14.73
N PRO A 253 -15.93 5.61 15.58
CA PRO A 253 -16.62 5.40 16.86
C PRO A 253 -18.06 4.92 16.69
N ARG A 254 -18.77 5.29 15.62
CA ARG A 254 -20.16 4.85 15.38
C ARG A 254 -20.19 3.40 14.91
N ALA A 255 -19.24 2.98 14.09
CA ALA A 255 -19.10 1.58 13.69
C ALA A 255 -18.75 0.68 14.90
N ALA A 256 -17.81 1.12 15.72
CA ALA A 256 -17.43 0.42 16.95
C ALA A 256 -18.60 0.28 17.92
N ALA A 257 -19.38 1.34 18.15
CA ALA A 257 -20.57 1.30 19.01
C ALA A 257 -21.64 0.30 18.50
N ARG A 258 -21.85 0.23 17.18
CA ARG A 258 -22.80 -0.74 16.59
C ARG A 258 -22.35 -2.19 16.80
N LEU A 259 -21.06 -2.47 16.68
CA LEU A 259 -20.51 -3.81 16.92
C LEU A 259 -20.70 -4.21 18.39
N GLY A 260 -20.36 -3.31 19.33
CA GLY A 260 -20.54 -3.57 20.76
C GLY A 260 -21.99 -3.81 21.17
N ALA A 261 -22.95 -3.12 20.54
CA ALA A 261 -24.38 -3.32 20.77
C ALA A 261 -24.97 -4.58 20.11
N ALA A 262 -24.25 -5.19 19.16
CA ALA A 262 -24.62 -6.45 18.54
C ALA A 262 -24.11 -7.67 19.34
N SER A 263 -22.94 -7.54 19.99
CA SER A 263 -22.34 -8.59 20.82
C SER A 263 -22.99 -8.74 22.21
N SER A 264 -23.87 -7.81 22.61
CA SER A 264 -24.58 -7.82 23.89
C SER A 264 -26.01 -8.35 23.81
N ARG A 265 -26.40 -8.91 22.66
CA ARG A 265 -27.69 -9.58 22.42
C ARG A 265 -27.45 -11.05 22.10
#